data_AF-A0A0L7LM06-F1
#
_entry.id   AF-A0A0L7LM06-F1
#
_cell.length_a   1.000
_cell.length_b   1.000
_cell.length_c   1.000
_cell.angle_alpha   90.00
_cell.angle_beta   90.00
_cell.angle_gamma   90.00
#
_symmetry.space_group_name_H-M   'P 1'
#
loop_
_entity.id
_entity.type
_entity.pdbx_description
1 polymer ?
#
loop_
_entity_poly.entity_id
_entity_poly.type
_entity_poly.pdbx_seq_one_letter_code
_entity_poly.pdbx_strand_id
1 'polypeptide(L)'
;MGRKSQSKQAPKKNSGKENNRFALQKRKELAILVDKVLRLTSVFQASTTSVAKSWEQHLEIDAILKEIANIESPHHKNFFRHRKSSVEIAEFEGYELGLKATKDFAEGSLILTIPSKVMMTEKDARESILSEFIAIDPLLQNMPNITLALFLLLEKNNP
;
A
#
# COMPACT_ATOMS: atom_id res chain seq x y z
N MET A 1 -63.30 -15.29 -23.78
CA MET A 1 -62.43 -16.46 -23.62
C MET A 1 -60.99 -16.05 -23.87
N GLY A 2 -60.15 -16.12 -22.82
CA GLY A 2 -58.84 -15.47 -22.76
C GLY A 2 -57.77 -16.17 -23.60
N ARG A 3 -57.03 -15.37 -24.39
CA ARG A 3 -55.78 -15.79 -25.03
C ARG A 3 -54.63 -15.57 -24.04
N LYS A 4 -54.05 -16.67 -23.55
CA LYS A 4 -52.88 -16.69 -22.66
C LYS A 4 -51.62 -16.33 -23.46
N SER A 5 -50.94 -15.26 -23.07
CA SER A 5 -49.58 -14.94 -23.52
C SER A 5 -48.57 -15.87 -22.83
N GLN A 6 -47.88 -16.70 -23.60
CA GLN A 6 -46.69 -17.42 -23.13
C GLN A 6 -45.50 -16.45 -23.09
N SER A 7 -45.15 -15.98 -21.90
CA SER A 7 -43.83 -15.38 -21.65
C SER A 7 -42.81 -16.50 -21.50
N LYS A 8 -41.92 -16.63 -22.50
CA LYS A 8 -40.71 -17.45 -22.41
C LYS A 8 -39.76 -16.78 -21.41
N GLN A 9 -39.65 -17.32 -20.20
CA GLN A 9 -38.56 -16.99 -19.29
C GLN A 9 -37.25 -17.52 -19.87
N ALA A 10 -36.38 -16.62 -20.31
CA ALA A 10 -34.97 -16.91 -20.57
C ALA A 10 -34.22 -16.94 -19.22
N PRO A 11 -33.32 -17.92 -18.98
CA PRO A 11 -32.59 -17.99 -17.72
C PRO A 11 -31.53 -16.88 -17.67
N LYS A 12 -31.59 -16.05 -16.64
CA LYS A 12 -30.53 -15.08 -16.30
C LYS A 12 -29.22 -15.85 -16.08
N LYS A 13 -28.25 -15.63 -16.97
CA LYS A 13 -26.93 -16.24 -16.98
C LYS A 13 -26.15 -15.80 -15.73
N ASN A 14 -25.67 -16.79 -14.98
CA ASN A 14 -24.84 -16.70 -13.77
C ASN A 14 -23.50 -15.99 -14.03
N SER A 15 -23.44 -14.65 -14.00
CA SER A 15 -22.16 -13.92 -14.07
C SER A 15 -21.45 -13.77 -12.71
N GLY A 16 -22.11 -14.07 -11.60
CA GLY A 16 -21.54 -13.89 -10.25
C GLY A 16 -20.61 -15.01 -9.76
N LYS A 17 -20.69 -16.22 -10.33
CA LYS A 17 -19.92 -17.38 -9.84
C LYS A 17 -18.49 -17.43 -10.40
N GLU A 18 -18.27 -16.95 -11.62
CA GLU A 18 -16.93 -16.99 -12.25
C GLU A 18 -15.99 -15.93 -11.70
N ASN A 19 -16.47 -14.72 -11.42
CA ASN A 19 -15.68 -13.67 -10.78
C ASN A 19 -15.16 -14.08 -9.40
N ASN A 20 -15.97 -14.83 -8.64
CA ASN A 20 -15.55 -15.34 -7.34
C ASN A 20 -14.48 -16.43 -7.50
N ARG A 21 -14.62 -17.35 -8.46
CA ARG A 21 -13.63 -18.41 -8.72
C ARG A 21 -12.28 -17.84 -9.16
N PHE A 22 -12.29 -16.83 -10.03
CA PHE A 22 -11.09 -16.14 -10.48
C PHE A 22 -10.41 -15.36 -9.34
N ALA A 23 -11.17 -14.65 -8.52
CA ALA A 23 -10.64 -13.97 -7.33
C ALA A 23 -10.09 -14.95 -6.29
N LEU A 24 -10.77 -16.09 -6.08
CA LEU A 24 -10.30 -17.19 -5.22
C LEU A 24 -9.01 -17.83 -5.74
N GLN A 25 -8.90 -17.99 -7.06
CA GLN A 25 -7.70 -18.53 -7.70
C GLN A 25 -6.52 -17.56 -7.54
N LYS A 26 -6.73 -16.27 -7.80
CA LYS A 26 -5.73 -15.22 -7.53
C LYS A 26 -5.27 -15.19 -6.08
N ARG A 27 -6.19 -15.30 -5.11
CA ARG A 27 -5.84 -15.34 -3.68
C ARG A 27 -5.01 -16.57 -3.30
N LYS A 28 -5.31 -17.73 -3.88
CA LYS A 28 -4.52 -18.95 -3.66
C LYS A 28 -3.12 -18.85 -4.24
N GLU A 29 -3.02 -18.31 -5.46
CA GLU A 29 -1.75 -18.06 -6.13
C GLU A 29 -0.90 -17.04 -5.36
N LEU A 30 -1.49 -15.93 -4.93
CA LEU A 30 -0.83 -14.95 -4.05
C LEU A 30 -0.34 -15.57 -2.75
N ALA A 31 -1.15 -16.39 -2.07
CA ALA A 31 -0.73 -17.03 -0.83
C ALA A 31 0.50 -17.94 -1.02
N ILE A 32 0.58 -18.67 -2.15
CA ILE A 32 1.73 -19.51 -2.48
C ILE A 32 2.97 -18.65 -2.76
N LEU A 33 2.82 -17.57 -3.53
CA LEU A 33 3.93 -16.66 -3.85
C LEU A 33 4.45 -15.95 -2.60
N VAL A 34 3.56 -15.48 -1.72
CA VAL A 34 3.92 -14.84 -0.45
C VAL A 34 4.64 -15.82 0.49
N ASP A 35 4.16 -17.07 0.61
CA ASP A 35 4.86 -18.10 1.40
C ASP A 35 6.26 -18.38 0.84
N LYS A 36 6.40 -18.41 -0.49
CA LYS A 36 7.71 -18.57 -1.14
C LYS A 36 8.65 -17.40 -0.81
N VAL A 37 8.19 -16.16 -0.89
CA VAL A 37 8.99 -14.97 -0.51
C VAL A 37 9.36 -15.02 0.96
N LEU A 38 8.41 -15.36 1.84
CA LEU A 38 8.66 -15.41 3.28
C LEU A 38 9.74 -16.44 3.61
N ARG A 39 9.70 -17.63 2.99
CA ARG A 39 10.74 -18.65 3.17
C ARG A 39 12.10 -18.18 2.66
N LEU A 40 12.16 -17.60 1.45
CA LEU A 40 13.42 -17.13 0.86
C LEU A 40 14.05 -16.00 1.68
N THR A 41 13.23 -15.09 2.21
CA THR A 41 13.68 -13.94 3.00
C THR A 41 13.99 -14.29 4.46
N SER A 42 13.42 -15.37 5.00
CA SER A 42 13.69 -15.84 6.37
C SER A 42 15.00 -16.64 6.50
N VAL A 43 15.51 -17.20 5.41
CA VAL A 43 16.79 -17.93 5.41
C VAL A 43 17.94 -16.91 5.35
N PHE A 44 18.26 -16.32 6.49
CA PHE A 44 19.37 -15.39 6.62
C PHE A 44 20.72 -16.12 6.55
N GLN A 45 21.29 -16.23 5.35
CA GLN A 45 22.62 -16.82 5.14
C GLN A 45 23.75 -15.81 5.41
N ALA A 46 23.83 -15.29 6.63
CA ALA A 46 24.81 -14.25 6.96
C ALA A 46 26.27 -14.73 7.12
N SER A 47 26.57 -16.03 7.04
CA SER A 47 27.91 -16.52 7.40
C SER A 47 28.66 -17.33 6.34
N THR A 48 28.08 -17.69 5.18
CA THR A 48 28.74 -18.67 4.28
C THR A 48 28.66 -18.41 2.78
N THR A 49 27.98 -17.35 2.34
CA THR A 49 27.61 -17.26 0.92
C THR A 49 28.31 -16.08 0.23
N SER A 50 29.17 -16.40 -0.75
CA SER A 50 29.85 -15.45 -1.64
C SER A 50 28.91 -14.35 -2.16
N VAL A 51 29.42 -13.11 -2.30
CA VAL A 51 28.69 -11.92 -2.80
C VAL A 51 27.87 -12.22 -4.07
N ALA A 52 28.39 -13.08 -4.96
CA ALA A 52 27.70 -13.48 -6.19
C ALA A 52 26.35 -14.18 -5.93
N LYS A 53 26.28 -15.02 -4.90
CA LYS A 53 25.07 -15.76 -4.54
C LYS A 53 24.04 -14.88 -3.82
N SER A 54 24.47 -13.83 -3.11
CA SER A 54 23.57 -12.81 -2.54
C SER A 54 22.85 -12.04 -3.65
N TRP A 55 23.56 -11.73 -4.75
CA TRP A 55 22.96 -11.11 -5.92
C TRP A 55 21.96 -12.04 -6.64
N GLU A 56 22.29 -13.32 -6.81
CA GLU A 56 21.36 -14.31 -7.38
C GLU A 56 20.09 -14.45 -6.52
N GLN A 57 20.24 -14.48 -5.19
CA GLN A 57 19.10 -14.48 -4.27
C GLN A 57 18.25 -13.22 -4.40
N HIS A 58 18.87 -12.04 -4.52
CA HIS A 58 18.15 -10.79 -4.74
C HIS A 58 17.35 -10.82 -6.05
N LEU A 59 17.93 -11.31 -7.14
CA LEU A 59 17.23 -11.44 -8.43
C LEU A 59 16.04 -12.41 -8.35
N GLU A 60 16.18 -13.52 -7.61
CA GLU A 60 15.07 -14.46 -7.40
C GLU A 60 13.93 -13.81 -6.61
N ILE A 61 14.24 -13.06 -5.55
CA ILE A 61 13.24 -12.32 -4.76
C ILE A 61 12.56 -11.26 -5.63
N ASP A 62 13.30 -10.48 -6.40
CA ASP A 62 12.76 -9.43 -7.28
C ASP A 62 11.83 -9.99 -8.36
N ALA A 63 12.16 -11.15 -8.93
CA ALA A 63 11.30 -11.83 -9.89
C ALA A 63 9.94 -12.21 -9.29
N ILE A 64 9.93 -12.75 -8.06
CA ILE A 64 8.69 -13.12 -7.37
C ILE A 64 7.89 -11.87 -6.96
N LEU A 65 8.56 -10.80 -6.51
CA LEU A 65 7.89 -9.54 -6.18
C LEU A 65 7.20 -8.91 -7.40
N LYS A 66 7.83 -8.96 -8.57
CA LYS A 66 7.20 -8.52 -9.83
C LYS A 66 5.98 -9.35 -10.21
N GLU A 67 6.02 -10.66 -9.98
CA GLU A 67 4.87 -11.55 -10.21
C GLU A 67 3.70 -11.20 -9.29
N ILE A 68 3.97 -10.97 -8.00
CA ILE A 68 2.96 -10.52 -7.02
C ILE A 68 2.39 -9.15 -7.44
N ALA A 69 3.23 -8.19 -7.80
CA ALA A 69 2.81 -6.85 -8.21
C ALA A 69 1.94 -6.87 -9.48
N ASN A 70 2.20 -7.78 -10.43
CA ASN A 70 1.37 -7.93 -11.62
C ASN A 70 -0.04 -8.46 -11.29
N ILE A 71 -0.17 -9.25 -10.22
CA ILE A 71 -1.46 -9.77 -9.75
C ILE A 71 -2.21 -8.70 -8.94
N GLU A 72 -1.47 -7.92 -8.12
CA GLU A 72 -1.95 -6.84 -7.27
C GLU A 72 -1.91 -5.49 -8.01
N SER A 73 -2.92 -5.22 -8.85
CA SER A 73 -3.03 -3.96 -9.59
C SER A 73 -2.76 -2.71 -8.72
N PRO A 74 -1.83 -1.81 -9.13
CA PRO A 74 -1.43 -0.67 -8.32
C PRO A 74 -2.55 0.37 -8.21
N HIS A 75 -2.94 0.69 -6.98
CA HIS A 75 -3.84 1.81 -6.67
C HIS A 75 -3.03 3.08 -6.37
N HIS A 76 -2.73 3.84 -7.43
CA HIS A 76 -2.30 5.23 -7.30
C HIS A 76 -3.53 6.14 -7.37
N LYS A 77 -4.03 6.58 -6.21
CA LYS A 77 -4.88 7.77 -6.13
C LYS A 77 -3.98 8.95 -5.79
N ASN A 78 -3.94 9.92 -6.69
CA ASN A 78 -3.23 11.18 -6.48
C ASN A 78 -3.89 11.95 -5.33
N PHE A 79 -3.14 12.18 -4.26
CA PHE A 79 -3.60 12.94 -3.11
C PHE A 79 -2.90 14.30 -3.10
N PHE A 80 -3.45 15.29 -3.81
CA PHE A 80 -3.03 16.67 -3.63
C PHE A 80 -4.26 17.57 -3.54
N ARG A 81 -4.73 17.79 -2.31
CA ARG A 81 -5.71 18.82 -2.01
C ARG A 81 -4.98 20.14 -1.77
N HIS A 82 -5.06 21.03 -2.76
CA HIS A 82 -4.54 22.40 -2.68
C HIS A 82 -4.99 23.09 -1.39
N ARG A 83 -4.04 23.40 -0.50
CA ARG A 83 -4.21 24.49 0.46
C ARG A 83 -3.52 25.71 -0.11
N LYS A 84 -4.23 26.84 -0.21
CA LYS A 84 -3.64 28.12 -0.60
C LYS A 84 -2.78 28.64 0.55
N SER A 85 -1.46 28.51 0.42
CA SER A 85 -0.45 29.14 1.26
C SER A 85 0.43 30.08 0.44
N SER A 86 1.29 30.86 1.11
CA SER A 86 2.37 31.66 0.50
C SER A 86 3.44 30.81 -0.22
N VAL A 87 3.28 29.49 -0.18
CA VAL A 87 4.14 28.49 -0.80
C VAL A 87 3.23 27.55 -1.59
N GLU A 88 3.62 27.22 -2.81
CA GLU A 88 2.94 26.29 -3.71
C GLU A 88 3.73 24.99 -3.85
N ILE A 89 3.06 23.89 -4.20
CA ILE A 89 3.72 22.64 -4.56
C ILE A 89 4.04 22.70 -6.04
N ALA A 90 5.31 22.58 -6.41
CA ALA A 90 5.77 22.60 -7.78
C ALA A 90 6.74 21.45 -8.05
N GLU A 91 6.83 21.02 -9.29
CA GLU A 91 7.79 20.00 -9.72
C GLU A 91 9.13 20.66 -10.07
N PHE A 92 10.22 20.09 -9.57
CA PHE A 92 11.58 20.54 -9.79
C PHE A 92 12.36 19.42 -10.48
N GLU A 93 13.07 19.78 -11.55
CA GLU A 93 13.90 18.82 -12.29
C GLU A 93 14.95 18.20 -11.36
N GLY A 94 14.96 16.87 -11.26
CA GLY A 94 15.86 16.11 -10.39
C GLY A 94 15.43 15.97 -8.93
N TYR A 95 14.35 16.64 -8.49
CA TYR A 95 13.85 16.60 -7.10
C TYR A 95 12.35 16.25 -6.97
N GLU A 96 11.65 16.07 -8.09
CA GLU A 96 10.20 15.82 -8.13
C GLU A 96 9.40 16.95 -7.46
N LEU A 97 8.40 16.63 -6.64
CA LEU A 97 7.55 17.62 -5.99
C LEU A 97 8.26 18.29 -4.80
N GLY A 98 8.32 19.61 -4.83
CA GLY A 98 8.88 20.44 -3.78
C GLY A 98 8.00 21.64 -3.44
N LEU A 99 8.52 22.48 -2.55
CA LEU A 99 7.87 23.71 -2.10
C LEU A 99 8.48 24.92 -2.84
N LYS A 100 7.66 25.67 -3.58
CA LYS A 100 8.05 26.90 -4.27
C LYS A 100 7.47 28.11 -3.56
N ALA A 101 8.34 29.06 -3.22
CA ALA A 101 7.94 30.34 -2.64
C ALA A 101 7.19 31.19 -3.69
N THR A 102 6.05 31.76 -3.30
CA THR A 102 5.31 32.73 -4.15
C THR A 102 5.67 34.19 -3.85
N LYS A 103 6.47 34.41 -2.80
CA LYS A 103 6.92 35.71 -2.30
C LYS A 103 8.33 35.58 -1.72
N ASP A 104 9.04 36.68 -1.62
CA ASP A 104 10.37 36.72 -1.01
C ASP A 104 10.28 36.54 0.51
N PHE A 105 11.20 35.76 1.07
CA PHE A 105 11.33 35.52 2.51
C PHE A 105 12.69 36.01 2.99
N ALA A 106 12.72 36.73 4.11
CA ALA A 106 13.98 37.13 4.74
C ALA A 106 14.64 35.91 5.41
N GLU A 107 15.96 35.92 5.49
CA GLU A 107 16.71 34.89 6.22
C GLU A 107 16.24 34.81 7.68
N GLY A 108 16.01 33.58 8.17
CA GLY A 108 15.49 33.34 9.51
C GLY A 108 13.99 33.57 9.69
N SER A 109 13.25 33.96 8.65
CA SER A 109 11.79 34.10 8.74
C SER A 109 11.08 32.75 8.83
N LEU A 110 9.99 32.70 9.60
CA LEU A 110 9.15 31.51 9.74
C LEU A 110 8.27 31.33 8.49
N ILE A 111 8.58 30.30 7.69
CA ILE A 111 7.90 30.04 6.41
C ILE A 111 6.71 29.09 6.58
N LEU A 112 6.86 28.03 7.39
CA LEU A 112 5.87 26.98 7.57
C LEU A 112 5.82 26.54 9.03
N THR A 113 4.62 26.31 9.55
CA THR A 113 4.40 25.67 10.86
C THR A 113 3.45 24.51 10.66
N ILE A 114 3.82 23.34 11.19
CA ILE A 114 3.03 22.12 11.09
C ILE A 114 2.49 21.80 12.49
N PRO A 115 1.19 21.99 12.76
CA PRO A 115 0.60 21.61 14.04
C PRO A 115 0.76 20.11 14.28
N SER A 116 1.15 19.70 15.48
CA SER A 116 1.35 18.26 15.79
C SER A 116 0.09 17.41 15.54
N LYS A 117 -1.11 18.00 15.64
CA LYS A 117 -2.39 17.33 15.36
C LYS A 117 -2.55 16.86 13.91
N VAL A 118 -1.78 17.39 12.96
CA VAL A 118 -1.83 16.95 11.55
C VAL A 118 -0.73 15.93 11.22
N MET A 119 0.14 15.63 12.18
CA MET A 119 1.18 14.61 12.01
C MET A 119 0.57 13.23 12.26
N MET A 120 1.03 12.23 11.51
CA MET A 120 0.77 10.82 11.81
C MET A 120 1.94 10.30 12.64
N THR A 121 1.66 9.88 13.85
CA THR A 121 2.67 9.40 14.80
C THR A 121 2.39 7.98 15.27
N GLU A 122 3.37 7.37 15.92
CA GLU A 122 3.20 6.05 16.53
C GLU A 122 2.09 6.05 17.60
N LYS A 123 1.90 7.17 18.30
CA LYS A 123 0.83 7.29 19.30
C LYS A 123 -0.54 7.16 18.65
N ASP A 124 -0.74 7.85 17.53
CA ASP A 124 -1.98 7.77 16.76
C ASP A 124 -2.24 6.34 16.27
N ALA A 125 -1.19 5.63 15.85
CA ALA A 125 -1.30 4.23 15.45
C ALA A 125 -1.75 3.31 16.62
N ARG A 126 -1.23 3.53 17.83
CA ARG A 126 -1.60 2.77 19.04
C ARG A 126 -2.96 3.13 19.61
N GLU A 127 -3.51 4.29 19.25
CA GLU A 127 -4.86 4.70 19.63
C GLU A 127 -5.92 4.31 18.57
N SER A 128 -5.47 3.87 17.39
CA SER A 128 -6.32 3.44 16.29
C SER A 128 -6.82 1.99 16.43
N ILE A 129 -7.56 1.52 15.43
CA ILE A 129 -8.00 0.12 15.27
C ILE A 129 -6.78 -0.84 15.23
N LEU A 130 -5.60 -0.35 14.86
CA LEU A 130 -4.37 -1.14 14.82
C LEU A 130 -3.82 -1.52 16.20
N SER A 131 -4.33 -0.90 17.27
CA SER A 131 -3.88 -1.11 18.65
C SER A 131 -3.90 -2.57 19.10
N GLU A 132 -4.98 -3.30 18.83
CA GLU A 132 -5.12 -4.73 19.17
C GLU A 132 -4.08 -5.57 18.43
N PHE A 133 -3.80 -5.22 17.17
CA PHE A 133 -2.83 -5.94 16.35
C PHE A 133 -1.39 -5.66 16.81
N ILE A 134 -1.09 -4.41 17.18
CA ILE A 134 0.20 -4.04 17.79
C ILE A 134 0.41 -4.78 19.12
N ALA A 135 -0.63 -4.98 19.92
CA ALA A 135 -0.51 -5.70 21.19
C ALA A 135 -0.20 -7.20 21.02
N ILE A 136 -0.54 -7.79 19.87
CA ILE A 136 -0.35 -9.21 19.59
C ILE A 136 0.99 -9.47 18.88
N ASP A 137 1.38 -8.59 17.95
CA ASP A 137 2.54 -8.82 17.07
C ASP A 137 3.84 -8.20 17.65
N PRO A 138 4.86 -9.02 18.02
CA PRO A 138 6.14 -8.53 18.52
C PRO A 138 6.88 -7.64 17.51
N LEU A 139 6.65 -7.83 16.21
CA LEU A 139 7.27 -7.05 15.15
C LEU A 139 6.81 -5.58 15.24
N LEU A 140 5.50 -5.37 15.42
CA LEU A 140 4.91 -4.04 15.52
C LEU A 140 5.22 -3.35 16.85
N GLN A 141 5.44 -4.11 17.92
CA GLN A 141 5.87 -3.55 19.21
C GLN A 141 7.30 -3.02 19.17
N ASN A 142 8.19 -3.71 18.46
CA ASN A 142 9.62 -3.40 18.44
C ASN A 142 10.06 -2.56 17.24
N MET A 143 9.23 -2.43 16.19
CA MET A 143 9.55 -1.69 14.97
C MET A 143 8.51 -0.59 14.67
N PRO A 144 8.67 0.63 15.23
CA PRO A 144 7.75 1.75 15.05
C PRO A 144 7.59 2.21 13.59
N ASN A 145 8.65 2.08 12.78
CA ASN A 145 8.63 2.39 11.34
C ASN A 145 7.65 1.50 10.57
N ILE A 146 7.59 0.20 10.91
CA ILE A 146 6.66 -0.74 10.29
C ILE A 146 5.24 -0.48 10.77
N THR A 147 5.07 -0.20 12.05
CA THR A 147 3.78 0.21 12.63
C THR A 147 3.22 1.46 11.96
N LEU A 148 4.06 2.47 11.70
CA LEU A 148 3.64 3.68 11.00
C LEU A 148 3.27 3.41 9.53
N ALA A 149 4.02 2.56 8.82
CA ALA A 149 3.70 2.17 7.45
C ALA A 149 2.34 1.45 7.35
N LEU A 150 2.07 0.55 8.29
CA LEU A 150 0.80 -0.16 8.36
C LEU A 150 -0.36 0.79 8.72
N PHE A 151 -0.12 1.72 9.65
CA PHE A 151 -1.08 2.77 10.00
C PHE A 151 -1.40 3.67 8.80
N LEU A 152 -0.39 4.07 8.00
CA LEU A 152 -0.60 4.84 6.77
C LEU A 152 -1.44 4.08 5.74
N LEU A 153 -1.22 2.78 5.59
CA LEU A 153 -2.01 1.93 4.69
C LEU A 153 -3.47 1.79 5.17
N LEU A 154 -3.68 1.70 6.48
CA LEU A 154 -5.01 1.63 7.07
C LEU A 154 -5.79 2.92 6.81
N GLU A 155 -5.20 4.07 7.14
CA GLU A 155 -5.82 5.38 6.89
C GLU A 155 -6.04 5.65 5.40
N LYS A 156 -5.13 5.21 4.52
CA LYS A 156 -5.30 5.33 3.06
C LYS A 156 -6.51 4.53 2.55
N ASN A 157 -6.81 3.40 3.16
CA ASN A 157 -7.89 2.50 2.75
C ASN A 157 -9.21 2.74 3.50
N ASN A 158 -9.23 3.62 4.49
CA ASN A 158 -10.42 4.05 5.21
C ASN A 158 -11.07 5.23 4.45
N PRO A 159 -12.24 5.05 3.79
CA PRO A 159 -12.86 6.08 2.94
C PRO A 159 -13.47 7.25 3.71
#